data_AF-A0ABD3F111-F1
#
_entry.id   AF-A0ABD3F111-F1
#
_cell.length_a   1.000
_cell.length_b   1.000
_cell.length_c   1.000
_cell.angle_alpha   90.00
_cell.angle_beta   90.00
_cell.angle_gamma   90.00
#
_symmetry.space_group_name_H-M   'P 1'
#
loop_
_entity.id
_entity.type
_entity.pdbx_description
1 polymer ?
#
loop_
_entity_poly.entity_id
_entity_poly.type
_entity_poly.pdbx_seq_one_letter_code
_entity_poly.pdbx_strand_id
1 'polypeptide(L)'
;MQSEASCYSVELVKGAYGLGIYFAAAADASHAIVDTRVPFYRLPSGAVGPGEASGAILAGDLLLEVNDIDVSTLRFPQIVEQLRQVPRGPVALVFQRQPHKKAEETQMETPEKNQEEIHKQTEPQDVTTEEKERPKGWTVFQRLGSSAAASDVTAMQGLEGKVREMEASLTREQKCRFLAERKNVLYRNELLRVSQENAALRDQLAQLKLAQKRRDSFVTESLHLAI
;
A
#
# COMPACT_ATOMS: atom_id res chain seq x y z
N MET A 1 16.12 12.43 -27.26
CA MET A 1 17.00 11.70 -26.33
C MET A 1 16.17 10.56 -25.76
N GLN A 2 16.42 9.33 -26.21
CA GLN A 2 15.79 8.13 -25.66
C GLN A 2 16.28 8.00 -24.22
N SER A 3 15.36 8.10 -23.27
CA SER A 3 15.65 7.82 -21.88
C SER A 3 15.91 6.32 -21.76
N GLU A 4 17.14 5.92 -21.52
CA GLU A 4 17.46 4.51 -21.24
C GLU A 4 16.73 4.09 -19.97
N ALA A 5 15.66 3.32 -20.16
CA ALA A 5 14.95 2.72 -19.07
C ALA A 5 15.77 1.54 -18.55
N SER A 6 16.11 1.56 -17.26
CA SER A 6 16.91 0.51 -16.64
C SER A 6 16.04 -0.72 -16.40
N CYS A 7 16.37 -1.82 -17.06
CA CYS A 7 15.75 -3.12 -16.86
C CYS A 7 16.55 -3.91 -15.81
N TYR A 8 15.86 -4.60 -14.90
CA TYR A 8 16.50 -5.39 -13.87
C TYR A 8 15.67 -6.63 -13.52
N SER A 9 16.33 -7.72 -13.13
CA SER A 9 15.71 -8.98 -12.73
C SER A 9 15.69 -9.14 -11.21
N VAL A 10 14.62 -9.72 -10.68
CA VAL A 10 14.47 -10.06 -9.26
C VAL A 10 13.95 -11.48 -9.13
N GLU A 11 14.60 -12.26 -8.28
CA GLU A 11 14.12 -13.59 -7.88
C GLU A 11 13.38 -13.50 -6.56
N LEU A 12 12.15 -14.01 -6.54
CA LEU A 12 11.28 -14.04 -5.37
C LEU A 12 10.83 -15.48 -5.10
N VAL A 13 10.41 -15.75 -3.86
CA VAL A 13 9.76 -17.03 -3.53
C VAL A 13 8.26 -16.81 -3.38
N LYS A 14 7.47 -17.34 -4.32
CA LYS A 14 6.01 -17.33 -4.27
C LYS A 14 5.51 -18.27 -3.19
N GLY A 15 4.95 -17.67 -2.12
CA GLY A 15 4.34 -18.40 -1.02
C GLY A 15 2.86 -18.72 -1.23
N ALA A 16 2.20 -19.19 -0.17
CA ALA A 16 0.75 -19.47 -0.19
C ALA A 16 -0.10 -18.21 -0.44
N TYR A 17 0.42 -17.04 -0.07
CA TYR A 17 -0.23 -15.73 -0.24
C TYR A 17 0.30 -14.96 -1.44
N GLY A 18 1.03 -15.60 -2.37
CA GLY A 18 1.56 -14.95 -3.57
C GLY A 18 2.94 -14.31 -3.36
N LEU A 19 3.23 -13.26 -4.14
CA LEU A 19 4.53 -12.60 -4.22
C LEU A 19 4.66 -11.38 -3.29
N GLY A 20 3.59 -10.93 -2.65
CA GLY A 20 3.65 -9.74 -1.77
C GLY A 20 3.63 -8.41 -2.52
N ILE A 21 3.32 -8.41 -3.82
CA ILE A 21 3.31 -7.23 -4.69
C ILE A 21 1.89 -6.97 -5.16
N TYR A 22 1.47 -5.70 -5.14
CA TYR A 22 0.27 -5.25 -5.82
C TYR A 22 0.60 -4.74 -7.22
N PHE A 23 -0.07 -5.31 -8.20
CA PHE A 23 -0.01 -4.84 -9.58
C PHE A 23 -1.27 -4.05 -9.91
N ALA A 24 -1.09 -2.88 -10.52
CA ALA A 24 -2.14 -2.07 -11.11
C ALA A 24 -2.03 -2.09 -12.63
N ALA A 25 -3.16 -1.86 -13.29
CA ALA A 25 -3.17 -1.65 -14.74
C ALA A 25 -2.56 -0.29 -15.05
N ALA A 26 -1.70 -0.22 -16.07
CA ALA A 26 -1.36 1.05 -16.71
C ALA A 26 -2.64 1.73 -17.25
N ALA A 27 -2.58 3.03 -17.55
CA ALA A 27 -3.76 3.83 -17.93
C ALA A 27 -4.52 3.28 -19.16
N ASP A 28 -3.82 2.60 -20.05
CA ASP A 28 -4.32 1.93 -21.25
C ASP A 28 -4.64 0.43 -21.05
N ALA A 29 -4.51 -0.08 -19.81
CA ALA A 29 -4.68 -1.47 -19.42
C ALA A 29 -3.86 -2.49 -20.23
N SER A 30 -2.81 -2.04 -20.92
CA SER A 30 -1.90 -2.90 -21.66
C SER A 30 -0.97 -3.60 -20.68
N HIS A 31 -0.27 -2.86 -19.82
CA HIS A 31 0.78 -3.41 -18.98
C HIS A 31 0.43 -3.47 -17.48
N ALA A 32 1.19 -4.28 -16.74
CA ALA A 32 1.14 -4.33 -15.28
C ALA A 32 2.26 -3.46 -14.68
N ILE A 33 1.88 -2.51 -13.84
CA ILE A 33 2.80 -1.68 -13.06
C ILE A 33 2.68 -2.03 -11.59
N VAL A 34 3.77 -1.90 -10.83
CA VAL A 34 3.69 -1.95 -9.37
C VAL A 34 2.84 -0.77 -8.90
N ASP A 35 1.84 -1.05 -8.08
CA ASP A 35 0.88 -0.03 -7.62
C ASP A 35 1.61 1.15 -6.96
N THR A 36 1.26 2.37 -7.38
CA THR A 36 1.97 3.58 -6.96
C THR A 36 1.59 4.06 -5.57
N ARG A 37 0.43 3.64 -5.04
CA ARG A 37 -0.07 4.03 -3.72
C ARG A 37 0.24 2.98 -2.68
N VAL A 38 0.03 1.71 -3.02
CA VAL A 38 0.24 0.57 -2.12
C VAL A 38 0.98 -0.53 -2.88
N PRO A 39 2.31 -0.45 -3.03
CA PRO A 39 3.08 -1.39 -3.85
C PRO A 39 3.14 -2.81 -3.26
N PHE A 40 3.03 -2.93 -1.94
CA PHE A 40 3.23 -4.20 -1.22
C PHE A 40 2.16 -4.45 -0.17
N TYR A 41 1.88 -5.72 0.11
CA TYR A 41 1.04 -6.14 1.25
C TYR A 41 1.81 -6.94 2.28
N ARG A 42 1.35 -6.83 3.52
CA ARG A 42 1.78 -7.67 4.64
C ARG A 42 1.15 -9.06 4.51
N LEU A 43 1.90 -10.08 4.87
CA LEU A 43 1.39 -11.44 5.03
C LEU A 43 0.42 -11.49 6.22
N PRO A 44 -0.47 -12.51 6.31
CA PRO A 44 -1.38 -12.63 7.45
C PRO A 44 -0.70 -12.77 8.81
N SER A 45 0.57 -13.18 8.84
CA SER A 45 1.41 -13.17 10.05
C SER A 45 1.86 -11.76 10.48
N GLY A 46 1.60 -10.73 9.67
CA GLY A 46 2.15 -9.37 9.82
C GLY A 46 3.53 -9.19 9.21
N ALA A 47 4.16 -10.26 8.73
CA ALA A 47 5.50 -10.20 8.13
C ALA A 47 5.51 -9.48 6.77
N VAL A 48 6.68 -8.99 6.40
CA VAL A 48 6.99 -8.40 5.10
C VAL A 48 6.76 -9.45 3.99
N GLY A 49 6.10 -9.06 2.89
CA GLY A 49 5.91 -9.94 1.74
C GLY A 49 7.22 -10.12 0.93
N PRO A 50 7.36 -11.19 0.12
CA PRO A 50 8.58 -11.46 -0.65
C PRO A 50 9.04 -10.28 -1.52
N GLY A 51 8.10 -9.61 -2.20
CA GLY A 51 8.39 -8.45 -3.04
C GLY A 51 9.01 -7.28 -2.29
N GLU A 52 8.43 -6.90 -1.14
CA GLU A 52 8.98 -5.83 -0.31
C GLU A 52 10.31 -6.25 0.34
N ALA A 53 10.41 -7.51 0.77
CA ALA A 53 11.63 -8.06 1.38
C ALA A 53 12.83 -8.06 0.40
N SER A 54 12.57 -8.11 -0.91
CA SER A 54 13.63 -8.02 -1.93
C SER A 54 14.33 -6.65 -1.94
N GLY A 55 13.65 -5.58 -1.52
CA GLY A 55 14.16 -4.20 -1.53
C GLY A 55 14.47 -3.60 -2.91
N ALA A 56 14.44 -4.40 -3.98
CA ALA A 56 14.79 -3.97 -5.33
C ALA A 56 13.61 -3.31 -6.06
N ILE A 57 12.40 -3.79 -5.77
CA ILE A 57 11.16 -3.39 -6.45
C ILE A 57 10.66 -2.08 -5.86
N LEU A 58 10.27 -1.13 -6.73
CA LEU A 58 9.70 0.15 -6.33
C LEU A 58 8.32 0.37 -6.96
N ALA A 59 7.57 1.28 -6.34
CA ALA A 59 6.30 1.77 -6.85
C ALA A 59 6.45 2.32 -8.28
N GLY A 60 5.55 1.90 -9.18
CA GLY A 60 5.56 2.32 -10.58
C GLY A 60 6.52 1.55 -11.50
N ASP A 61 7.28 0.58 -10.99
CA ASP A 61 8.08 -0.30 -11.85
C ASP A 61 7.17 -1.14 -12.77
N LEU A 62 7.54 -1.27 -14.04
CA LEU A 62 6.76 -1.96 -15.06
C LEU A 62 7.19 -3.43 -15.14
N LEU A 63 6.25 -4.37 -15.07
CA LEU A 63 6.55 -5.79 -15.24
C LEU A 63 6.69 -6.14 -16.72
N LEU A 64 7.85 -6.68 -17.09
CA LEU A 64 8.16 -7.11 -18.46
C LEU A 64 8.10 -8.62 -18.62
N GLU A 65 8.66 -9.39 -17.68
CA GLU A 65 8.73 -10.86 -17.80
C GLU A 65 8.41 -11.57 -16.49
N VAL A 66 7.88 -12.79 -16.61
CA VAL A 66 7.57 -13.71 -15.51
C VAL A 66 8.08 -15.10 -15.88
N ASN A 67 9.09 -15.62 -15.17
CA ASN A 67 9.72 -16.92 -15.44
C ASN A 67 10.05 -17.12 -16.93
N ASP A 68 10.81 -16.18 -17.50
CA ASP A 68 11.25 -16.20 -18.91
C ASP A 68 10.11 -16.04 -19.94
N ILE A 69 8.87 -15.76 -19.50
CA ILE A 69 7.75 -15.43 -20.37
C ILE A 69 7.60 -13.91 -20.44
N ASP A 70 7.77 -13.36 -21.64
CA ASP A 70 7.47 -11.96 -21.91
C ASP A 70 5.97 -11.68 -21.77
N VAL A 71 5.63 -10.82 -20.81
CA VAL A 71 4.27 -10.37 -20.52
C VAL A 71 4.01 -8.96 -21.04
N SER A 72 5.01 -8.28 -21.62
CA SER A 72 4.88 -6.92 -22.14
C SER A 72 3.86 -6.82 -23.28
N THR A 73 3.65 -7.89 -24.03
CA THR A 73 2.70 -7.96 -25.16
C THR A 73 1.28 -8.35 -24.75
N LEU A 74 1.07 -8.79 -23.51
CA LEU A 74 -0.21 -9.26 -23.00
C LEU A 74 -1.01 -8.11 -22.39
N ARG A 75 -2.36 -8.22 -22.36
CA ARG A 75 -3.20 -7.26 -21.62
C ARG A 75 -3.19 -7.55 -20.12
N PHE A 76 -3.39 -6.52 -19.30
CA PHE A 76 -3.35 -6.63 -17.83
C PHE A 76 -4.10 -7.85 -17.24
N PRO A 77 -5.35 -8.19 -17.66
CA PRO A 77 -6.04 -9.38 -17.13
C PRO A 77 -5.32 -10.70 -17.43
N GLN A 78 -4.68 -10.82 -18.61
CA GLN A 78 -3.91 -11.99 -19.00
C GLN A 78 -2.61 -12.08 -18.19
N ILE A 79 -1.96 -10.95 -17.92
CA ILE A 79 -0.78 -10.89 -17.05
C ILE A 79 -1.13 -11.37 -15.64
N VAL A 80 -2.27 -10.92 -15.09
CA VAL A 80 -2.76 -11.37 -13.78
C VAL A 80 -3.02 -12.88 -13.78
N GLU A 81 -3.56 -13.43 -14.87
CA GLU A 81 -3.76 -14.86 -15.01
C GLU A 81 -2.42 -15.62 -15.05
N GLN A 82 -1.44 -15.15 -15.81
CA GLN A 82 -0.08 -15.71 -15.84
C GLN A 82 0.54 -15.73 -14.44
N LEU A 83 0.54 -14.60 -13.74
CA LEU A 83 1.04 -14.49 -12.37
C LEU A 83 0.33 -15.45 -11.39
N ARG A 84 -0.95 -15.76 -11.61
CA ARG A 84 -1.70 -16.74 -10.80
C ARG A 84 -1.27 -18.17 -11.11
N GLN A 85 -1.07 -18.51 -12.39
CA GLN A 85 -0.70 -19.84 -12.86
C GLN A 85 0.72 -20.26 -12.47
N VAL A 86 1.62 -19.30 -12.20
CA VAL A 86 2.97 -19.60 -11.69
C VAL A 86 2.88 -20.46 -10.42
N PRO A 87 3.57 -21.61 -10.34
CA PRO A 87 3.54 -22.46 -9.15
C PRO A 87 4.19 -21.78 -7.94
N ARG A 88 3.96 -22.33 -6.75
CA ARG A 88 4.68 -21.88 -5.54
C ARG A 88 6.16 -22.27 -5.66
N GLY A 89 7.04 -21.44 -5.11
CA GLY A 89 8.49 -21.63 -5.21
C GLY A 89 9.21 -20.43 -5.83
N PRO A 90 10.44 -20.61 -6.34
CA PRO A 90 11.20 -19.55 -6.99
C PRO A 90 10.48 -19.00 -8.22
N VAL A 91 10.46 -17.68 -8.35
CA VAL A 91 9.88 -16.94 -9.47
C VAL A 91 10.86 -15.84 -9.86
N ALA A 92 11.26 -15.84 -11.12
CA ALA A 92 12.07 -14.77 -11.71
C ALA A 92 11.13 -13.74 -12.34
N LEU A 93 11.31 -12.47 -11.99
CA LEU A 93 10.56 -11.35 -12.56
C LEU A 93 11.53 -10.35 -13.16
N VAL A 94 11.17 -9.78 -14.29
CA VAL A 94 11.94 -8.70 -14.92
C VAL A 94 11.12 -7.43 -14.91
N PHE A 95 11.70 -6.36 -14.39
CA PHE A 95 11.08 -5.05 -14.29
C PHE A 95 11.83 -4.01 -15.08
N GLN A 96 11.10 -3.00 -15.55
CA GLN A 96 11.65 -1.80 -16.14
C GLN A 96 11.33 -0.60 -15.25
N ARG A 97 12.39 0.07 -14.79
CA ARG A 97 12.25 1.33 -14.07
C ARG A 97 12.14 2.47 -15.07
N GLN A 98 10.98 3.12 -15.10
CA GLN A 98 10.84 4.36 -15.84
C GLN A 98 11.57 5.50 -15.09
N PRO A 99 12.35 6.34 -15.77
CA PRO A 99 12.92 7.52 -15.14
C PRO A 99 11.79 8.50 -14.82
N HIS A 100 11.34 8.49 -13.57
CA HIS A 100 10.31 9.41 -13.11
C HIS A 100 10.85 10.85 -13.20
N LYS A 101 10.22 11.71 -14.02
CA LYS A 101 10.23 13.16 -13.73
C LYS A 101 9.51 13.32 -12.40
N LYS A 102 10.17 13.92 -11.39
CA LYS A 102 9.56 14.27 -10.10
C LYS A 102 8.24 15.01 -10.36
N ALA A 103 7.11 14.33 -10.17
CA ALA A 103 5.80 14.94 -10.17
C ALA A 103 5.43 15.23 -8.71
N GLU A 104 5.56 16.50 -8.37
CA GLU A 104 4.85 17.29 -7.36
C GLU A 104 4.14 16.52 -6.23
N GLU A 105 4.74 16.60 -5.04
CA GLU A 105 4.08 16.38 -3.75
C GLU A 105 2.90 17.34 -3.61
N THR A 106 1.68 16.86 -3.85
CA THR A 106 0.48 17.58 -3.40
C THR A 106 0.37 17.39 -1.88
N GLN A 107 0.74 18.46 -1.17
CA GLN A 107 0.56 18.62 0.26
C GLN A 107 -0.91 18.44 0.63
N MET A 108 -1.21 17.47 1.50
CA MET A 108 -2.47 17.43 2.24
C MET A 108 -2.16 17.68 3.72
N GLU A 109 -2.38 18.93 4.08
CA GLU A 109 -2.84 19.50 5.34
C GLU A 109 -2.86 18.58 6.57
N THR A 110 -1.98 18.91 7.51
CA THR A 110 -2.07 18.54 8.93
C THR A 110 -3.22 19.30 9.61
N PRO A 111 -4.08 18.65 10.41
CA PRO A 111 -4.94 19.38 11.34
C PRO A 111 -4.18 19.64 12.64
N GLU A 112 -4.03 20.93 12.93
CA GLU A 112 -3.59 21.52 14.18
C GLU A 112 -4.47 21.08 15.37
N LYS A 113 -3.85 20.89 16.54
CA LYS A 113 -4.50 21.14 17.83
C LYS A 113 -3.53 21.78 18.83
N ASN A 114 -3.90 23.00 19.19
CA ASN A 114 -3.48 23.91 20.25
C ASN A 114 -2.59 23.39 21.39
N GLN A 115 -1.47 24.10 21.49
CA GLN A 115 -0.88 24.76 22.67
C GLN A 115 -1.70 24.72 23.97
N GLU A 116 -1.05 24.24 25.04
CA GLU A 116 -1.08 24.88 26.35
C GLU A 116 0.35 25.28 26.73
N GLU A 117 0.48 26.56 27.06
CA GLU A 117 1.68 27.27 27.47
C GLU A 117 2.09 26.92 28.92
N ILE A 118 3.38 26.68 29.17
CA ILE A 118 4.07 27.18 30.37
C ILE A 118 5.53 27.53 30.00
N HIS A 119 5.77 28.83 29.78
CA HIS A 119 7.07 29.52 29.80
C HIS A 119 7.18 30.18 31.20
N LYS A 120 8.30 30.24 31.94
CA LYS A 120 9.58 30.93 31.69
C LYS A 120 10.52 30.64 32.90
N GLN A 121 11.77 30.23 32.68
CA GLN A 121 13.04 31.01 32.82
C GLN A 121 13.36 31.47 34.26
N THR A 122 14.60 31.34 34.78
CA THR A 122 15.71 32.27 34.48
C THR A 122 17.09 31.72 34.97
N GLU A 123 18.13 32.01 34.20
CA GLU A 123 19.60 31.91 34.41
C GLU A 123 20.13 32.87 35.53
N PRO A 124 21.43 32.95 35.98
CA PRO A 124 22.62 33.15 35.12
C PRO A 124 24.07 32.76 35.60
N GLN A 125 25.00 32.69 34.62
CA GLN A 125 26.46 33.07 34.60
C GLN A 125 27.48 32.20 35.40
N ASP A 126 28.77 32.00 35.04
CA ASP A 126 29.78 32.92 34.44
C ASP A 126 31.07 32.22 33.86
N VAL A 127 31.61 32.75 32.74
CA VAL A 127 33.03 33.00 32.32
C VAL A 127 34.17 31.93 32.42
N THR A 128 34.79 31.50 31.30
CA THR A 128 36.06 31.99 30.63
C THR A 128 36.71 30.94 29.69
N THR A 129 37.17 31.41 28.51
CA THR A 129 38.39 31.09 27.67
C THR A 129 39.00 29.66 27.68
N GLU A 130 39.56 29.07 26.62
CA GLU A 130 39.96 29.39 25.24
C GLU A 130 40.41 28.05 24.59
N GLU A 131 40.39 28.01 23.26
CA GLU A 131 41.24 27.22 22.35
C GLU A 131 41.25 25.66 22.30
N LYS A 132 41.02 25.21 21.05
CA LYS A 132 41.79 24.21 20.27
C LYS A 132 41.18 22.84 20.01
N GLU A 133 41.02 22.61 18.72
CA GLU A 133 40.63 21.39 18.02
C GLU A 133 41.42 20.13 18.44
N ARG A 134 40.71 19.00 18.63
CA ARG A 134 40.80 17.76 17.82
C ARG A 134 40.06 16.62 18.55
N PRO A 135 39.25 15.80 17.85
CA PRO A 135 38.46 14.74 18.48
C PRO A 135 39.35 13.53 18.78
N LYS A 136 39.51 13.19 20.05
CA LYS A 136 40.08 11.90 20.46
C LYS A 136 38.96 10.99 20.90
N GLY A 137 38.42 10.25 19.92
CA GLY A 137 37.67 9.03 20.19
C GLY A 137 38.56 8.01 20.90
N TRP A 138 37.92 7.21 21.75
CA TRP A 138 38.43 5.97 22.34
C TRP A 138 39.61 6.07 23.32
N THR A 139 39.44 6.69 24.49
CA THR A 139 40.27 6.34 25.66
C THR A 139 39.50 6.42 26.99
N VAL A 140 38.26 5.90 27.08
CA VAL A 140 37.55 5.78 28.38
C VAL A 140 36.71 4.48 28.48
N PHE A 141 37.27 3.33 28.10
CA PHE A 141 36.60 2.03 28.27
C PHE A 141 37.39 1.02 29.12
N GLN A 142 38.19 1.48 30.09
CA GLN A 142 38.94 0.55 30.96
C GLN A 142 39.08 0.99 32.42
N ARG A 143 38.09 1.71 32.97
CA ARG A 143 38.10 1.94 34.42
C ARG A 143 36.70 2.24 34.97
N LEU A 144 35.89 1.21 35.16
CA LEU A 144 34.79 1.16 36.11
C LEU A 144 34.38 -0.30 36.32
N GLY A 145 35.27 -1.07 36.95
CA GLY A 145 34.92 -2.35 37.53
C GLY A 145 34.39 -2.12 38.95
N SER A 146 33.21 -2.69 39.22
CA SER A 146 32.62 -2.96 40.55
C SER A 146 31.39 -2.15 41.02
N SER A 147 30.71 -1.39 40.15
CA SER A 147 29.34 -0.90 40.46
C SER A 147 28.52 -0.55 39.19
N ALA A 148 28.37 -1.51 38.27
CA ALA A 148 27.57 -1.32 37.04
C ALA A 148 26.60 -2.48 36.72
N ALA A 149 26.61 -3.56 37.51
CA ALA A 149 25.75 -4.71 37.25
C ALA A 149 24.26 -4.47 37.60
N ALA A 150 23.95 -3.48 38.44
CA ALA A 150 22.57 -3.16 38.83
C ALA A 150 21.84 -2.26 37.80
N SER A 151 22.59 -1.42 37.08
CA SER A 151 22.05 -0.50 36.06
C SER A 151 21.61 -1.22 34.79
N ASP A 152 22.37 -2.23 34.33
CA ASP A 152 22.06 -2.95 33.09
C ASP A 152 20.87 -3.91 33.22
N VAL A 153 20.72 -4.57 34.38
CA VAL A 153 19.59 -5.47 34.63
C VAL A 153 18.25 -4.72 34.64
N THR A 154 18.24 -3.51 35.20
CA THR A 154 17.04 -2.66 35.26
C THR A 154 16.67 -2.13 33.88
N ALA A 155 17.67 -1.75 33.05
CA ALA A 155 17.44 -1.34 31.67
C ALA A 155 16.95 -2.49 30.78
N MET A 156 17.50 -3.69 30.99
CA MET A 156 17.12 -4.90 30.25
C MET A 156 15.70 -5.36 30.59
N GLN A 157 15.29 -5.33 31.86
CA GLN A 157 13.91 -5.57 32.27
C GLN A 157 12.92 -4.55 31.70
N GLY A 158 13.33 -3.27 31.59
CA GLY A 158 12.54 -2.23 30.94
C GLY A 158 12.34 -2.48 29.45
N LEU A 159 13.37 -2.98 28.76
CA LEU A 159 13.29 -3.36 27.34
C LEU A 159 12.40 -4.60 27.14
N GLU A 160 12.53 -5.62 27.97
CA GLU A 160 11.65 -6.81 27.93
C GLU A 160 10.18 -6.45 28.17
N GLY A 161 9.92 -5.49 29.08
CA GLY A 161 8.59 -4.93 29.29
C GLY A 161 8.04 -4.25 28.04
N LYS A 162 8.85 -3.41 27.39
CA LYS A 162 8.48 -2.74 26.12
C LYS A 162 8.25 -3.73 24.98
N VAL A 163 9.04 -4.79 24.89
CA VAL A 163 8.84 -5.86 23.89
C VAL A 163 7.48 -6.53 24.11
N ARG A 164 7.14 -6.89 25.35
CA ARG A 164 5.84 -7.49 25.69
C ARG A 164 4.66 -6.56 25.39
N GLU A 165 4.82 -5.27 25.65
CA GLU A 165 3.80 -4.26 25.33
C GLU A 165 3.63 -4.05 23.81
N MET A 166 4.73 -4.02 23.06
CA MET A 166 4.69 -3.95 21.60
C MET A 166 4.04 -5.20 20.99
N GLU A 167 4.35 -6.40 21.49
CA GLU A 167 3.71 -7.66 21.04
C GLU A 167 2.19 -7.65 21.27
N ALA A 168 1.76 -7.15 22.43
CA ALA A 168 0.33 -6.99 22.72
C ALA A 168 -0.34 -5.97 21.79
N SER A 169 0.35 -4.87 21.47
CA SER A 169 -0.13 -3.83 20.55
C SER A 169 -0.25 -4.34 19.12
N LEU A 170 0.78 -5.05 18.62
CA LEU A 170 0.77 -5.71 17.32
C LEU A 170 -0.39 -6.71 17.20
N THR A 171 -0.62 -7.51 18.25
CA THR A 171 -1.72 -8.48 18.26
C THR A 171 -3.10 -7.79 18.16
N ARG A 172 -3.27 -6.66 18.85
CA ARG A 172 -4.50 -5.86 18.74
C ARG A 172 -4.66 -5.28 17.34
N GLU A 173 -3.58 -4.74 16.79
CA GLU A 173 -3.57 -4.17 15.43
C GLU A 173 -3.95 -5.22 14.38
N GLN A 174 -3.35 -6.42 14.44
CA GLN A 174 -3.68 -7.54 13.55
C GLN A 174 -5.15 -7.93 13.61
N LYS A 175 -5.74 -8.02 14.81
CA LYS A 175 -7.18 -8.30 15.00
C LYS A 175 -8.06 -7.20 14.41
N CYS A 176 -7.73 -5.93 14.69
CA CYS A 176 -8.45 -4.79 14.14
C CYS A 176 -8.37 -4.76 12.61
N ARG A 177 -7.20 -5.03 12.04
CA ARG A 177 -6.98 -5.08 10.59
C ARG A 177 -7.79 -6.19 9.94
N PHE A 178 -7.78 -7.40 10.50
CA PHE A 178 -8.59 -8.52 10.00
C PHE A 178 -10.09 -8.19 9.98
N LEU A 179 -10.60 -7.59 11.05
CA LEU A 179 -12.00 -7.17 11.13
C LEU A 179 -12.31 -6.07 10.09
N ALA A 180 -11.41 -5.11 9.91
CA ALA A 180 -11.57 -4.04 8.93
C ALA A 180 -11.57 -4.57 7.49
N GLU A 181 -10.66 -5.48 7.14
CA GLU A 181 -10.58 -6.11 5.82
C GLU A 181 -11.85 -6.93 5.53
N ARG A 182 -12.30 -7.75 6.49
CA ARG A 182 -13.55 -8.53 6.38
C ARG A 182 -14.77 -7.63 6.26
N LYS A 183 -14.82 -6.53 7.02
CA LYS A 183 -15.87 -5.50 6.91
C LYS A 183 -15.87 -4.90 5.51
N ASN A 184 -14.71 -4.50 5.00
CA ASN A 184 -14.58 -3.86 3.68
C ASN A 184 -15.11 -4.75 2.54
N VAL A 185 -14.78 -6.06 2.57
CA VAL A 185 -15.29 -7.04 1.60
C VAL A 185 -16.81 -7.13 1.63
N LEU A 186 -17.42 -7.22 2.82
CA LEU A 186 -18.87 -7.28 2.96
C LEU A 186 -19.55 -6.02 2.41
N TYR A 187 -19.05 -4.83 2.74
CA TYR A 187 -19.58 -3.58 2.20
C TYR A 187 -19.48 -3.51 0.69
N ARG A 188 -18.34 -3.92 0.12
CA ARG A 188 -18.14 -3.90 -1.33
C ARG A 188 -19.13 -4.82 -2.05
N ASN A 189 -19.33 -6.03 -1.53
CA ASN A 189 -20.28 -6.98 -2.10
C ASN A 189 -21.71 -6.46 -2.03
N GLU A 190 -22.09 -5.89 -0.89
CA GLU A 190 -23.44 -5.36 -0.70
C GLU A 190 -23.71 -4.13 -1.58
N LEU A 191 -22.71 -3.25 -1.72
CA LEU A 191 -22.81 -2.09 -2.61
C LEU A 191 -22.95 -2.51 -4.07
N LEU A 192 -22.20 -3.52 -4.51
CA LEU A 192 -22.33 -4.09 -5.86
C LEU A 192 -23.71 -4.70 -6.08
N ARG A 193 -24.21 -5.48 -5.11
CA ARG A 193 -25.55 -6.11 -5.17
C ARG A 193 -26.64 -5.05 -5.32
N VAL A 194 -26.66 -4.05 -4.43
CA VAL A 194 -27.64 -2.96 -4.47
C VAL A 194 -27.50 -2.14 -5.76
N SER A 195 -26.29 -1.93 -6.27
CA SER A 195 -26.08 -1.26 -7.55
C SER A 195 -26.66 -2.04 -8.73
N GLN A 196 -26.50 -3.37 -8.74
CA GLN A 196 -27.06 -4.23 -9.78
C GLN A 196 -28.59 -4.24 -9.72
N GLU A 197 -29.17 -4.35 -8.53
CA GLU A 197 -30.62 -4.28 -8.32
C GLU A 197 -31.19 -2.93 -8.78
N ASN A 198 -30.54 -1.83 -8.44
CA ASN A 198 -30.95 -0.50 -8.90
C ASN A 198 -30.86 -0.35 -10.42
N ALA A 199 -29.84 -0.93 -11.07
CA ALA A 199 -29.74 -0.93 -12.52
C ALA A 199 -30.90 -1.71 -13.16
N ALA A 200 -31.17 -2.92 -12.65
CA ALA A 200 -32.28 -3.75 -13.13
C ALA A 200 -33.64 -3.06 -12.97
N LEU A 201 -33.88 -2.40 -11.84
CA LEU A 201 -35.12 -1.63 -11.61
C LEU A 201 -35.26 -0.45 -12.58
N ARG A 202 -34.16 0.25 -12.90
CA ARG A 202 -34.16 1.34 -13.89
C ARG A 202 -34.50 0.82 -15.29
N ASP A 203 -33.96 -0.34 -15.66
CA ASP A 203 -34.25 -0.98 -16.95
C ASP A 203 -35.71 -1.42 -17.04
N GLN A 204 -36.25 -2.05 -15.98
CA GLN A 204 -37.66 -2.42 -15.90
C GLN A 204 -38.57 -1.19 -16.02
N LEU A 205 -38.24 -0.10 -15.33
CA LEU A 205 -38.99 1.15 -15.41
C LEU A 205 -38.96 1.75 -16.83
N ALA A 206 -37.80 1.70 -17.51
CA ALA A 206 -37.67 2.16 -18.88
C ALA A 206 -38.53 1.32 -19.85
N GLN A 207 -38.53 -0.01 -19.69
CA GLN A 207 -39.35 -0.92 -20.49
C GLN A 207 -40.85 -0.66 -20.30
N LEU A 208 -41.30 -0.49 -19.05
CA LEU A 208 -42.70 -0.18 -18.74
C LEU A 208 -43.12 1.16 -19.35
N LYS A 209 -42.28 2.20 -19.26
CA LYS A 209 -42.53 3.50 -19.89
C LYS A 209 -42.65 3.39 -21.41
N LEU A 210 -41.78 2.61 -22.06
CA LEU A 210 -41.88 2.33 -23.49
C LEU A 210 -43.15 1.58 -23.86
N ALA A 211 -43.54 0.57 -23.07
CA ALA A 211 -44.78 -0.16 -23.29
C ALA A 211 -46.01 0.72 -23.11
N GLN A 212 -46.00 1.63 -22.14
CA GLN A 212 -47.07 2.60 -21.93
C GLN A 212 -47.14 3.60 -23.08
N LYS A 213 -46.00 4.17 -23.51
CA LYS A 213 -45.96 5.07 -24.67
C LYS A 213 -46.47 4.40 -25.96
N ARG A 214 -46.16 3.12 -26.18
CA ARG A 214 -46.69 2.35 -27.32
C ARG A 214 -48.21 2.13 -27.24
N ARG A 215 -48.75 1.89 -26.04
CA ARG A 215 -50.21 1.80 -25.86
C ARG A 215 -50.87 3.14 -26.14
N ASP A 216 -50.32 4.22 -25.59
CA ASP A 216 -50.85 5.57 -25.77
C ASP A 216 -50.81 5.97 -27.25
N SER A 217 -49.70 5.71 -27.95
CA SER A 217 -49.60 5.97 -29.40
C SER A 217 -50.63 5.17 -30.21
N PHE A 218 -50.79 3.88 -29.91
CA PHE A 218 -51.78 3.03 -30.58
C PHE A 218 -53.21 3.53 -30.39
N VAL A 219 -53.57 3.95 -29.18
CA VAL A 219 -54.90 4.52 -28.89
C VAL A 219 -55.11 5.82 -29.66
N THR A 220 -54.12 6.71 -29.69
CA THR A 220 -54.22 7.98 -30.43
C THR A 220 -54.29 7.80 -31.94
N GLU A 221 -53.53 6.85 -32.51
CA GLU A 221 -53.57 6.54 -33.95
C GLU A 221 -54.90 5.89 -34.36
N SER A 222 -55.43 4.99 -33.52
CA SER A 222 -56.73 4.36 -33.75
C SER A 222 -57.88 5.38 -33.75
N LEU A 223 -57.80 6.41 -32.91
CA LEU A 223 -58.77 7.50 -32.89
C LEU A 223 -58.65 8.40 -34.13
N HIS A 224 -57.44 8.63 -34.65
CA HIS A 224 -57.24 9.41 -35.87
C HIS A 224 -57.72 8.70 -37.14
N LEU A 225 -57.74 7.37 -37.18
CA LEU A 225 -58.22 6.59 -38.32
C LEU A 225 -59.75 6.45 -38.40
N ALA A 226 -60.46 6.86 -37.33
CA ALA A 226 -61.91 6.68 -37.18
C ALA A 226 -62.74 7.95 -37.45
N ILE A 227 -62.12 9.03 -37.93
CA ILE A 227 -62.73 10.32 -38.30
C ILE A 227 -62.55 10.53 -39.80
#